data_AF-A0A915XNL5-F1
#
_entry.id   AF-A0A915XNL5-F1
#
_cell.length_a   1.000
_cell.length_b   1.000
_cell.length_c   1.000
_cell.angle_alpha   90.00
_cell.angle_beta   90.00
_cell.angle_gamma   90.00
#
_symmetry.space_group_name_H-M   'P 1'
#
loop_
_entity.id
_entity.type
_entity.pdbx_description
1 polymer ?
#
loop_
_entity_poly.entity_id
_entity_poly.type
_entity_poly.pdbx_seq_one_letter_code
_entity_poly.pdbx_strand_id
1 'polypeptide(L)' 'MSRLLSLCLVACLCASPAAAQAPTPAAAPAPAPQYSADLKVGDMAPDFSLPGSDGKTHKLSELRGKTVVLAWFPKAFTGG' A
#
# COMPACT_ATOMS: atom_id res chain seq x y z
N MET A 1 38.61 -26.20 40.93
CA MET A 1 39.46 -25.77 39.81
C MET A 1 38.68 -26.11 38.54
N SER A 2 37.86 -25.20 38.06
CA SER A 2 38.27 -24.14 37.12
C SER A 2 38.59 -24.72 35.75
N ARG A 3 37.92 -24.12 34.76
CA ARG A 3 38.18 -24.10 33.32
C ARG A 3 37.30 -25.07 32.54
N LEU A 4 36.16 -24.57 32.09
CA LEU A 4 35.99 -23.74 30.88
C LEU A 4 36.18 -24.56 29.60
N LEU A 5 35.12 -24.48 28.80
CA LEU A 5 35.14 -24.32 27.34
C LEU A 5 35.83 -25.43 26.54
N SER A 6 35.00 -26.33 26.01
CA SER A 6 35.21 -26.97 24.72
C SER A 6 33.82 -27.14 24.10
N LEU A 7 33.24 -26.08 23.51
CA LEU A 7 33.39 -25.73 22.09
C LEU A 7 33.32 -26.95 21.17
N CYS A 8 32.12 -27.35 20.79
CA CYS A 8 31.80 -27.93 19.48
C CYS A 8 30.26 -27.97 19.35
N LEU A 9 29.64 -26.83 19.03
CA LEU A 9 28.24 -26.78 18.64
C LEU A 9 28.13 -27.38 17.23
N VAL A 10 27.66 -28.62 17.19
CA VAL A 10 27.40 -29.40 15.99
C VAL A 10 26.33 -28.72 15.14
N ALA A 11 26.67 -28.54 13.87
CA ALA A 11 25.79 -28.09 12.81
C ALA A 11 24.58 -29.03 12.65
N CYS A 12 23.37 -28.46 12.61
CA CYS A 12 22.22 -29.12 12.00
C CYS A 12 21.59 -28.20 10.96
N LEU A 13 21.96 -28.56 9.73
CA LEU A 13 21.46 -28.17 8.43
C LEU A 13 19.92 -28.32 8.37
N CYS A 14 19.18 -27.22 8.28
CA CYS A 14 17.81 -27.23 7.77
C CYS A 14 17.79 -26.49 6.42
N ALA A 15 18.26 -27.20 5.38
CA ALA A 15 18.03 -26.83 4.00
C ALA A 15 16.54 -27.00 3.70
N SER A 16 15.78 -25.90 3.71
CA SER A 16 14.45 -25.87 3.07
C SER A 16 14.66 -25.57 1.58
N PRO A 17 14.14 -26.38 0.65
CA PRO A 17 14.14 -25.98 -0.74
C PRO A 17 13.16 -24.82 -0.84
N ALA A 18 13.70 -23.65 -1.18
CA ALA A 18 12.91 -22.56 -1.72
C ALA A 18 12.16 -23.11 -2.94
N ALA A 19 10.87 -23.37 -2.79
CA ALA A 19 10.00 -23.49 -3.94
C ALA A 19 10.11 -22.16 -4.68
N ALA A 20 10.72 -22.19 -5.85
CA ALA A 20 10.83 -21.05 -6.72
C ALA A 20 9.42 -20.57 -7.07
N GLN A 21 8.92 -19.57 -6.33
CA GLN A 21 7.90 -18.67 -6.84
C GLN A 21 8.55 -17.98 -8.03
N ALA A 22 8.20 -18.44 -9.23
CA ALA A 22 8.40 -17.66 -10.43
C ALA A 22 7.85 -16.26 -10.14
N PRO A 23 8.60 -15.18 -10.41
CA PRO A 23 8.06 -13.84 -10.24
C PRO A 23 6.84 -13.73 -11.15
N THR A 24 5.66 -13.63 -10.54
CA THR A 24 4.46 -13.13 -11.22
C THR A 24 4.91 -11.88 -11.96
N PRO A 25 4.68 -11.74 -13.28
CA PRO A 25 4.98 -10.51 -13.97
C PRO A 25 4.27 -9.41 -13.19
N ALA A 26 5.06 -8.52 -12.55
CA ALA A 26 4.52 -7.33 -11.95
C ALA A 26 3.78 -6.64 -13.10
N ALA A 27 2.45 -6.64 -13.03
CA ALA A 27 1.62 -5.92 -13.98
C ALA A 27 2.19 -4.51 -14.04
N ALA A 28 2.67 -4.11 -15.23
CA ALA A 28 3.21 -2.78 -15.43
C ALA A 28 2.19 -1.79 -14.85
N PRO A 29 2.62 -0.80 -14.03
CA PRO A 29 1.69 0.14 -13.44
C PRO A 29 0.89 0.78 -14.58
N ALA A 30 -0.43 0.70 -14.47
CA ALA A 30 -1.32 1.39 -15.40
C ALA A 30 -0.88 2.87 -15.49
N PRO A 31 -0.92 3.48 -16.68
CA PRO A 31 -0.48 4.87 -16.85
C PRO A 31 -1.19 5.75 -15.82
N ALA A 32 -0.40 6.60 -15.15
CA ALA A 32 -0.93 7.50 -14.14
C ALA A 32 -2.02 8.37 -14.78
N PRO A 33 -3.22 8.47 -14.18
CA PRO A 33 -4.28 9.32 -14.69
C PRO A 33 -3.75 10.74 -14.95
N GLN A 34 -4.00 11.23 -16.16
CA GLN A 34 -3.61 12.56 -16.60
C GLN A 34 -4.57 13.57 -15.95
N TYR A 35 -4.19 14.12 -14.80
CA TYR A 35 -4.98 15.14 -14.09
C TYR A 35 -4.72 16.53 -14.68
N SER A 36 -5.19 16.76 -15.89
CA SER A 36 -5.11 18.08 -16.55
C SER A 36 -6.41 18.47 -17.24
N ALA A 37 -7.52 17.88 -16.80
CA ALA A 37 -8.85 18.30 -17.24
C ALA A 37 -9.42 19.28 -16.21
N ASP A 38 -9.76 20.50 -16.65
CA ASP A 38 -10.68 21.36 -15.91
C ASP A 38 -12.00 20.60 -15.70
N LEU A 39 -12.32 20.28 -14.46
CA LEU A 39 -13.55 19.58 -14.10
C LEU A 39 -14.72 20.58 -14.12
N LYS A 40 -15.79 20.24 -14.84
CA LYS A 40 -17.05 21.00 -14.84
C LYS A 40 -18.16 20.22 -14.14
N VAL A 41 -19.19 20.95 -13.73
CA VAL A 41 -20.39 20.35 -13.13
C VAL A 41 -21.02 19.35 -14.10
N GLY A 42 -21.39 18.18 -13.58
CA GLY A 42 -21.98 17.09 -14.35
C GLY A 42 -20.95 16.09 -14.90
N ASP A 43 -19.65 16.41 -14.88
CA ASP A 43 -18.63 15.43 -15.23
C ASP A 43 -18.60 14.28 -14.21
N MET A 44 -18.37 13.07 -14.72
CA MET A 44 -18.11 11.94 -13.86
C MET A 44 -16.79 12.14 -13.14
N ALA A 45 -16.81 12.11 -11.81
CA ALA A 45 -15.62 12.25 -11.00
C ALA A 45 -14.59 11.16 -11.36
N PRO A 46 -13.32 11.53 -11.61
CA PRO A 46 -12.25 10.55 -11.83
C PRO A 46 -12.12 9.63 -10.62
N ASP A 47 -11.92 8.34 -10.89
CA ASP A 47 -11.73 7.36 -9.83
C ASP A 47 -10.34 7.55 -9.19
N PHE A 48 -10.27 7.50 -7.87
CA PHE A 48 -9.04 7.60 -7.11
C PHE A 48 -9.09 6.69 -5.89
N SER A 49 -7.91 6.35 -5.39
CA SER A 49 -7.72 5.57 -4.16
C SER A 49 -6.84 6.34 -3.20
N LEU A 50 -7.27 6.47 -1.94
CA LEU A 50 -6.51 7.17 -0.89
C LEU A 50 -6.40 6.31 0.37
N PRO A 51 -5.27 6.36 1.08
CA PRO A 51 -5.14 5.75 2.39
C PRO A 51 -6.02 6.49 3.41
N GLY A 52 -6.79 5.74 4.19
CA GLY A 52 -7.56 6.24 5.32
C GLY A 52 -6.79 6.14 6.64
N SER A 53 -7.24 6.89 7.64
CA SER A 53 -6.71 6.82 9.01
C SER A 53 -7.02 5.50 9.72
N ASP A 54 -7.89 4.67 9.14
CA ASP A 54 -8.22 3.32 9.60
C ASP A 54 -7.25 2.24 9.08
N GLY A 55 -6.20 2.65 8.35
CA GLY A 55 -5.22 1.74 7.76
C GLY A 55 -5.69 1.04 6.49
N LYS A 56 -6.89 1.36 5.99
CA LYS A 56 -7.42 0.82 4.73
C LYS A 56 -7.19 1.81 3.60
N THR A 57 -7.13 1.31 2.38
CA THR A 57 -7.22 2.15 1.17
C THR A 57 -8.68 2.19 0.75
N HIS A 58 -9.21 3.39 0.53
CA HIS A 58 -10.59 3.61 0.09
C HIS A 58 -10.58 4.09 -1.34
N LYS A 59 -11.45 3.52 -2.18
CA LYS A 59 -11.60 3.89 -3.58
C LYS A 59 -12.92 4.61 -3.82
N LEU A 60 -12.92 5.69 -4.60
CA LEU A 60 -14.15 6.45 -4.89
C LEU A 60 -15.27 5.54 -5.44
N SER A 61 -14.91 4.61 -6.32
CA SER A 61 -15.85 3.64 -6.89
C SER A 61 -16.57 2.73 -5.88
N GLU A 62 -16.04 2.55 -4.67
CA GLU A 62 -16.66 1.76 -3.59
C GLU A 62 -17.82 2.53 -2.91
N LEU A 63 -17.85 3.86 -3.05
CA LEU A 63 -18.84 4.74 -2.45
C LEU A 63 -20.03 5.06 -3.38
N ARG A 64 -20.18 4.32 -4.49
CA ARG A 64 -21.31 4.53 -5.42
C ARG A 64 -22.66 4.41 -4.71
N GLY A 65 -23.61 5.24 -5.13
CA GLY A 65 -24.93 5.35 -4.50
C GLY A 65 -24.96 6.20 -3.23
N LYS A 66 -23.81 6.78 -2.81
CA LYS A 66 -23.73 7.75 -1.72
C LYS A 66 -23.36 9.12 -2.27
N THR A 67 -23.82 10.18 -1.61
CA THR A 67 -23.30 11.53 -1.84
C THR A 67 -21.93 11.65 -1.17
N VAL A 68 -20.93 12.10 -1.93
CA VAL A 68 -19.54 12.22 -1.48
C VAL A 68 -19.09 13.67 -1.67
N VAL A 69 -18.39 14.22 -0.67
CA VAL A 69 -17.78 15.55 -0.72
C VAL A 69 -16.26 15.39 -0.62
N LEU A 70 -15.52 15.97 -1.57
CA LEU A 70 -14.07 16.01 -1.53
C LEU A 70 -13.62 17.36 -0.97
N ALA A 71 -12.99 17.33 0.20
CA ALA A 71 -12.38 18.51 0.83
C ALA A 71 -10.86 18.37 0.83
N TRP A 72 -10.13 19.41 0.41
CA TRP A 72 -8.68 19.42 0.36
C TRP A 72 -8.12 20.51 1.28
N PHE A 73 -7.11 20.16 2.06
CA PHE A 73 -6.44 21.08 2.98
C PHE A 73 -4.93 21.03 2.71
N PRO A 74 -4.23 22.17 2.56
CA PRO A 74 -2.77 22.17 2.52
C PRO A 74 -2.15 21.54 3.76
N LYS A 75 -2.80 21.75 4.92
CA LYS A 75 -2.52 21.11 6.20
C LYS A 75 -3.83 20.94 6.96
N ALA A 76 -4.20 19.70 7.25
CA ALA A 76 -5.37 19.40 8.08
C ALA A 76 -5.05 19.54 9.58
N PHE A 77 -6.09 19.58 10.41
CA PHE A 77 -6.01 19.55 11.88
C PHE A 77 -5.25 20.74 12.52
N THR A 78 -5.49 21.96 12.04
CA THR A 78 -4.99 23.20 12.65
C THR A 78 -6.11 23.93 13.39
N GLY A 79 -5.83 24.50 14.56
CA GLY A 79 -6.65 25.58 15.12
C GLY A 79 -6.31 26.85 14.34
N GLY A 80 -7.30 27.49 13.72
CA GLY A 80 -7.09 28.66 12.87
C GLY A 80 -6.45 29.85 13.59
#